data_AF-A0A538EIP0-F1
#
_entry.id   AF-A0A538EIP0-F1
#
_cell.length_a   1.000
_cell.length_b   1.000
_cell.length_c   1.000
_cell.angle_alpha   90.00
_cell.angle_beta   90.00
_cell.angle_gamma   90.00
#
_symmetry.space_group_name_H-M   'P 1'
#
loop_
_entity.id
_entity.type
_entity.pdbx_description
1 polymer ?
#
loop_
_entity_poly.entity_id
_entity_poly.type
_entity_poly.pdbx_seq_one_letter_code
_entity_poly.pdbx_strand_id
1 'polypeptide(L)'
;MSTGAIVAIAIAAGVILLALGGSLANARHRRRTAAEFQLSLENVNRDLAAARAQDKGWEPEALAATARRAFEADRPGATVLEQTLVAVIDRPGMEEDHAVFRFTTEAGESRVRMDRDAGGTWRLGRIE
;
A
#
# COMPACT_ATOMS: atom_id res chain seq x y z
N MET A 1 34.95 40.39 -42.76
CA MET A 1 34.62 39.30 -41.81
C MET A 1 35.66 38.22 -41.97
N SER A 2 36.25 37.72 -40.87
CA SER A 2 37.22 36.63 -40.95
C SER A 2 36.51 35.29 -41.17
N THR A 3 37.16 34.35 -41.86
CA THR A 3 36.65 33.00 -42.13
C THR A 3 36.22 32.28 -40.84
N GLY A 4 36.97 32.48 -39.75
CA GLY A 4 36.62 31.91 -38.44
C GLY A 4 35.29 32.42 -37.87
N ALA A 5 34.95 33.69 -38.09
CA ALA A 5 33.67 34.24 -37.64
C ALA A 5 32.47 33.63 -38.40
N ILE A 6 32.63 33.39 -39.70
CA ILE A 6 31.60 32.76 -40.53
C ILE A 6 31.35 31.32 -40.07
N VAL A 7 32.42 30.56 -39.82
CA VAL A 7 32.31 29.17 -39.33
C VAL A 7 31.65 29.11 -37.95
N ALA A 8 32.01 30.01 -37.02
CA ALA A 8 31.40 30.06 -35.70
C ALA A 8 29.90 30.35 -35.77
N ILE A 9 29.47 31.28 -36.63
CA ILE A 9 28.04 31.59 -36.84
C ILE A 9 27.30 30.39 -37.43
N ALA A 10 27.89 29.69 -38.41
CA ALA A 10 27.27 28.52 -39.02
C ALA A 10 27.05 27.39 -38.00
N ILE A 11 28.05 27.14 -37.14
CA ILE A 11 27.94 26.14 -36.06
C ILE A 11 26.87 26.57 -35.04
N ALA A 12 26.89 27.83 -34.59
CA ALA A 12 25.90 28.34 -33.66
C ALA A 12 24.47 28.23 -34.22
N ALA A 13 24.27 28.58 -35.48
CA ALA A 13 22.99 28.43 -36.16
C ALA A 13 22.55 26.96 -36.24
N GLY A 14 23.47 26.04 -36.54
CA GLY A 14 23.20 24.60 -36.54
C GLY A 14 22.79 24.07 -35.18
N VAL A 15 23.48 24.47 -34.11
CA VAL A 15 23.16 24.09 -32.73
C VAL A 15 21.79 24.63 -32.31
N ILE A 16 21.48 25.88 -32.65
CA ILE A 16 20.17 26.49 -32.35
C ILE A 16 19.05 25.73 -33.07
N LEU A 17 19.23 25.39 -34.35
CA LEU A 17 18.24 24.62 -35.11
C LEU A 17 18.02 23.23 -34.52
N LEU A 18 19.09 22.54 -34.11
CA LEU A 18 18.99 21.23 -33.45
C LEU A 18 18.29 21.33 -32.09
N ALA A 19 18.57 22.36 -31.29
CA ALA A 19 17.92 22.57 -30.00
C ALA A 19 16.42 22.85 -30.15
N LEU A 20 16.05 23.72 -31.11
CA LEU A 20 14.65 24.03 -31.41
C LEU A 20 13.90 22.80 -31.96
N GLY A 21 14.49 22.08 -32.91
CA GLY A 21 13.91 20.86 -33.45
C GLY A 21 13.74 19.76 -32.40
N GLY A 22 14.78 19.53 -31.58
CA GLY A 22 14.78 18.54 -30.51
C GLY A 22 13.76 18.85 -29.42
N SER A 23 13.65 20.11 -28.99
CA SER A 23 12.67 20.52 -27.98
C SER A 23 11.22 20.31 -28.44
N LEU A 24 10.91 20.62 -29.69
CA LEU A 24 9.57 20.46 -30.25
C LEU A 24 9.21 18.98 -30.43
N ALA A 25 10.15 18.17 -30.91
CA ALA A 25 9.98 16.73 -31.05
C ALA A 25 9.79 16.04 -29.69
N ASN A 26 10.58 16.40 -28.68
CA ASN A 26 10.48 15.90 -27.32
C ASN A 26 9.14 16.30 -26.66
N ALA A 27 8.70 17.54 -26.84
CA ALA A 27 7.39 18.00 -26.34
C ALA A 27 6.24 17.19 -26.93
N ARG A 28 6.31 16.85 -28.22
CA ARG A 28 5.29 16.04 -28.91
C ARG A 28 5.32 14.58 -28.47
N HIS A 29 6.49 14.01 -28.23
CA HIS A 29 6.65 12.65 -27.73
C HIS A 29 6.11 12.52 -26.29
N ARG A 30 6.47 13.44 -25.40
CA ARG A 30 5.99 13.46 -24.00
C ARG A 30 4.47 13.51 -23.89
N ARG A 31 3.80 14.29 -24.75
CA ARG A 31 2.33 14.36 -24.77
C ARG A 31 1.67 13.03 -25.15
N ARG A 32 2.30 12.22 -26.00
CA ARG A 32 1.78 10.90 -26.41
C ARG A 32 1.92 9.89 -25.28
N THR A 33 3.09 9.82 -24.65
CA THR A 33 3.36 8.88 -23.56
C THR A 33 2.62 9.23 -22.27
N ALA A 34 2.37 10.52 -22.01
CA ALA A 34 1.64 10.95 -20.82
C ALA A 34 0.21 10.38 -20.75
N ALA A 35 -0.49 10.32 -21.89
CA ALA A 35 -1.84 9.78 -21.94
C ALA A 35 -1.87 8.27 -21.67
N GLU A 36 -0.93 7.51 -22.25
CA GLU A 36 -0.81 6.06 -22.02
C GLU A 36 -0.45 5.74 -20.56
N PHE A 37 0.46 6.53 -19.97
CA PHE A 37 0.83 6.38 -18.56
C PHE A 37 -0.35 6.65 -17.62
N GLN A 38 -1.15 7.68 -17.92
CA GLN A 38 -2.31 8.04 -17.12
C GLN A 38 -3.40 6.96 -17.19
N LEU A 39 -3.65 6.40 -18.37
CA LEU A 39 -4.56 5.26 -18.54
C LEU A 39 -4.08 4.02 -17.77
N SER A 40 -2.77 3.75 -17.76
CA SER A 40 -2.19 2.66 -16.97
C SER A 40 -2.40 2.86 -15.46
N LEU A 41 -2.21 4.08 -14.95
CA LEU A 41 -2.46 4.41 -13.55
C LEU A 41 -3.93 4.28 -13.17
N GLU A 42 -4.85 4.73 -14.03
CA GLU A 42 -6.29 4.59 -13.79
C GLU A 42 -6.72 3.12 -13.70
N ASN A 43 -6.17 2.26 -14.55
CA ASN A 43 -6.42 0.82 -14.50
C ASN A 43 -5.86 0.21 -13.21
N VAL A 44 -4.61 0.53 -12.83
CA VAL A 44 -4.02 0.07 -11.55
C VAL A 44 -4.85 0.52 -10.36
N ASN A 45 -5.32 1.76 -10.34
CA ASN A 45 -6.20 2.27 -9.27
C ASN A 45 -7.53 1.51 -9.21
N ARG A 46 -8.11 1.17 -10.37
CA ARG A 46 -9.35 0.38 -10.43
C ARG A 46 -9.13 -1.04 -9.91
N ASP A 47 -8.01 -1.66 -10.27
CA ASP A 47 -7.67 -3.01 -9.81
C ASP A 47 -7.41 -3.03 -8.30
N LEU A 48 -6.73 -2.02 -7.77
CA LEU A 48 -6.56 -1.83 -6.32
C LEU A 48 -7.89 -1.61 -5.61
N ALA A 49 -8.78 -0.79 -6.17
CA ALA A 49 -10.12 -0.56 -5.61
C ALA A 49 -10.96 -1.84 -5.62
N ALA A 50 -10.87 -2.64 -6.69
CA ALA A 50 -11.56 -3.91 -6.81
C ALA A 50 -11.00 -4.95 -5.82
N ALA A 51 -9.68 -5.03 -5.68
CA ALA A 51 -9.02 -5.88 -4.68
C ALA A 51 -9.44 -5.48 -3.26
N ARG A 52 -9.46 -4.18 -2.95
CA ARG A 52 -9.90 -3.66 -1.65
C ARG A 52 -11.38 -3.92 -1.37
N ALA A 53 -12.24 -3.82 -2.38
CA ALA A 53 -13.67 -4.14 -2.25
C ALA A 53 -13.93 -5.64 -2.04
N GLN A 54 -13.05 -6.49 -2.55
CA GLN A 54 -13.11 -7.94 -2.36
C GLN A 54 -12.52 -8.38 -1.01
N ASP A 55 -11.65 -7.57 -0.39
CA ASP A 55 -11.09 -7.86 0.91
C ASP A 55 -12.08 -7.58 2.05
N LYS A 56 -13.01 -8.53 2.25
CA LYS A 56 -13.89 -8.60 3.42
C LYS A 56 -13.20 -9.18 4.65
N GLY A 57 -11.88 -9.41 4.61
CA GLY A 57 -11.15 -10.01 5.72
C GLY A 57 -11.25 -9.24 7.02
N TRP A 58 -11.65 -7.97 6.98
CA TRP A 58 -11.51 -7.03 8.08
C TRP A 58 -12.81 -6.73 8.81
N GLU A 59 -13.81 -7.62 8.75
CA GLU A 59 -15.05 -7.44 9.51
C GLU A 59 -14.73 -7.34 11.02
N PRO A 60 -14.85 -6.13 11.63
CA PRO A 60 -14.31 -5.88 12.97
C PRO A 60 -14.96 -6.77 14.03
N GLU A 61 -16.24 -7.06 13.86
CA GLU A 61 -17.03 -7.89 14.77
C GLU A 61 -16.58 -9.36 14.74
N ALA A 62 -16.39 -9.94 13.55
CA ALA A 62 -15.95 -11.32 13.39
C ALA A 62 -14.53 -11.52 13.92
N LEU A 63 -13.65 -10.55 13.67
CA LEU A 63 -12.28 -10.54 14.19
C LEU A 63 -12.27 -10.41 15.72
N ALA A 64 -13.03 -9.46 16.28
CA ALA A 64 -13.15 -9.27 17.73
C ALA A 64 -13.72 -10.51 18.43
N ALA A 65 -14.75 -11.14 17.87
CA ALA A 65 -15.33 -12.37 18.40
C ALA A 65 -14.33 -13.54 18.36
N THR A 66 -13.48 -13.61 17.35
CA THR A 66 -12.46 -14.67 17.23
C THR A 66 -11.32 -14.45 18.22
N ALA A 67 -10.86 -13.21 18.39
CA ALA A 67 -9.89 -12.85 19.43
C ALA A 67 -10.41 -13.14 20.84
N ARG A 68 -11.70 -12.84 21.10
CA ARG A 68 -12.35 -13.13 22.38
C ARG A 68 -12.39 -14.63 22.67
N ARG A 69 -12.82 -15.45 21.71
CA ARG A 69 -12.84 -16.92 21.84
C ARG A 69 -11.45 -17.49 22.08
N ALA A 70 -10.44 -16.96 21.40
CA ALA A 70 -9.05 -17.37 21.60
C ALA A 70 -8.55 -17.04 23.01
N PHE A 71 -8.87 -15.85 23.52
CA PHE A 71 -8.52 -15.45 24.88
C PHE A 71 -9.21 -16.30 25.95
N GLU A 72 -10.51 -16.55 25.81
CA GLU A 72 -11.29 -17.36 26.75
C GLU A 72 -10.86 -18.84 26.76
N ALA A 73 -10.40 -19.36 25.62
CA ALA A 73 -9.85 -20.71 25.51
C ALA A 73 -8.48 -20.84 26.23
N ASP A 74 -7.65 -19.80 26.18
CA ASP A 74 -6.34 -19.77 26.85
C ASP A 74 -6.47 -19.50 28.36
N ARG A 75 -7.42 -18.64 28.76
CA ARG A 75 -7.68 -18.25 30.15
C ARG A 75 -9.15 -18.51 30.54
N PRO A 76 -9.53 -19.78 30.74
CA PRO A 76 -10.90 -20.11 31.11
C PRO A 76 -11.26 -19.49 32.46
N GLY A 77 -12.39 -18.79 32.50
CA GLY A 77 -12.90 -18.14 33.72
C GLY A 77 -12.36 -16.74 34.00
N ALA A 78 -11.48 -16.19 33.15
CA ALA A 78 -11.06 -14.80 33.28
C ALA A 78 -12.18 -13.84 32.85
N THR A 79 -12.59 -12.96 33.76
CA THR A 79 -13.55 -11.89 33.44
C THR A 79 -12.84 -10.80 32.64
N VAL A 80 -13.21 -10.65 31.38
CA VAL A 80 -12.75 -9.54 30.54
C VAL A 80 -13.55 -8.29 30.87
N LEU A 81 -12.86 -7.27 31.37
CA LEU A 81 -13.39 -5.95 31.67
C LEU A 81 -13.42 -5.07 30.42
N GLU A 82 -12.37 -5.16 29.61
CA GLU A 82 -12.24 -4.38 28.37
C GLU A 82 -11.52 -5.19 27.29
N GLN A 83 -11.96 -5.01 26.05
CA GLN A 83 -11.31 -5.53 24.84
C GLN A 83 -11.11 -4.38 23.86
N THR A 84 -9.86 -4.10 23.50
CA THR A 84 -9.52 -2.99 22.61
C THR A 84 -8.68 -3.50 21.44
N LEU A 85 -9.07 -3.17 20.21
CA LEU A 85 -8.21 -3.36 19.05
C LEU A 85 -7.11 -2.30 19.07
N VAL A 86 -5.86 -2.72 19.22
CA VAL A 86 -4.71 -1.82 19.36
C VAL A 86 -4.07 -1.50 18.02
N ALA A 87 -3.92 -2.52 17.17
CA ALA A 87 -3.27 -2.35 15.88
C ALA A 87 -3.80 -3.37 14.89
N VAL A 88 -3.78 -3.00 13.62
CA VAL A 88 -3.82 -3.95 12.52
C VAL A 88 -2.73 -3.61 11.54
N ILE A 89 -1.95 -4.62 11.16
CA ILE A 89 -0.73 -4.48 10.39
C ILE A 89 -0.95 -5.25 9.09
N ASP A 90 -1.10 -4.49 8.01
CA ASP A 90 -1.23 -4.94 6.62
C ASP A 90 0.16 -4.89 5.98
N ARG A 91 0.68 -6.04 5.55
CA ARG A 91 1.99 -6.15 4.89
C ARG A 91 1.78 -6.59 3.44
N PRO A 92 2.74 -6.31 2.53
CA PRO A 92 2.60 -6.70 1.13
C PRO A 92 2.43 -8.22 0.98
N GLY A 93 1.20 -8.67 0.71
CA GLY A 93 0.80 -10.08 0.66
C GLY A 93 -0.03 -10.49 1.88
N MET A 94 -1.12 -11.24 1.65
CA MET A 94 -2.12 -11.56 2.69
C MET A 94 -1.61 -12.44 3.84
N GLU A 95 -0.46 -13.10 3.67
CA GLU A 95 0.08 -14.09 4.63
C GLU A 95 0.76 -13.44 5.86
N GLU A 96 1.03 -12.13 5.81
CA GLU A 96 1.71 -11.40 6.89
C GLU A 96 0.76 -10.45 7.66
N ASP A 97 -0.53 -10.50 7.36
CA ASP A 97 -1.56 -9.70 8.02
C ASP A 97 -1.77 -10.15 9.47
N HIS A 98 -1.69 -9.20 10.40
CA HIS A 98 -1.95 -9.49 11.80
C HIS A 98 -2.69 -8.36 12.52
N ALA A 99 -3.54 -8.75 13.46
CA ALA A 99 -4.28 -7.84 14.33
C ALA A 99 -3.87 -8.06 15.78
N VAL A 100 -3.76 -6.98 16.56
CA VAL A 100 -3.38 -7.04 17.97
C VAL A 100 -4.52 -6.48 18.81
N PHE A 101 -5.04 -7.32 19.70
CA PHE A 101 -6.01 -6.95 20.73
C PHE A 101 -5.32 -6.81 22.08
N ARG A 102 -5.86 -5.92 22.91
CA ARG A 102 -5.57 -5.84 24.33
C ARG A 102 -6.81 -6.27 25.09
N PHE A 103 -6.63 -7.19 26.04
CA PHE A 103 -7.64 -7.64 26.98
C PHE A 103 -7.24 -7.17 28.37
N THR A 104 -8.16 -6.47 29.03
CA THR A 104 -8.01 -6.08 30.44
C THR A 104 -8.90 -7.01 31.26
N THR A 105 -8.32 -7.64 32.26
CA THR A 105 -9.01 -8.51 33.21
C THR A 105 -8.70 -8.07 34.64
N GLU A 106 -9.36 -8.69 35.62
CA GLU A 106 -9.03 -8.47 37.04
C GLU A 106 -7.58 -8.85 37.39
N ALA A 107 -6.98 -9.79 36.65
CA ALA A 107 -5.60 -10.23 36.85
C ALA A 107 -4.55 -9.31 36.20
N GLY A 108 -4.98 -8.39 35.33
CA GLY A 108 -4.11 -7.48 34.58
C GLY A 108 -4.42 -7.45 33.08
N GLU A 109 -3.50 -6.85 32.33
CA GLU A 109 -3.58 -6.72 30.88
C GLU A 109 -2.88 -7.90 30.16
N SER A 110 -3.41 -8.28 29.01
CA SER A 110 -2.78 -9.23 28.09
C SER A 110 -2.99 -8.79 26.64
N ARG A 111 -2.05 -9.13 25.76
CA ARG A 111 -2.13 -8.86 24.33
C ARG A 111 -2.38 -10.15 23.56
N VAL A 112 -3.35 -10.13 22.67
CA VAL A 112 -3.68 -11.25 21.79
C VAL A 112 -3.40 -10.83 20.36
N ARG A 113 -2.42 -11.50 19.75
CA ARG A 113 -2.11 -11.38 18.33
C ARG A 113 -2.89 -12.42 17.54
N MET A 114 -3.62 -11.95 16.55
CA MET A 114 -4.33 -12.72 15.54
C MET A 114 -3.54 -12.66 14.24
N ASP A 115 -3.33 -13.79 13.58
CA ASP A 115 -2.73 -13.87 12.25
C ASP A 115 -3.79 -14.30 11.23
N ARG A 116 -3.68 -13.81 9.99
CA ARG A 116 -4.58 -14.17 8.89
C ARG A 116 -3.95 -15.28 8.05
N ASP A 117 -4.70 -16.35 7.80
CA ASP A 117 -4.23 -17.41 6.90
C ASP A 117 -4.45 -17.07 5.42
N ALA A 118 -3.85 -17.87 4.53
CA ALA A 118 -3.99 -17.71 3.07
C ALA A 118 -5.44 -17.85 2.57
N GLY A 119 -6.33 -18.42 3.37
CA GLY A 119 -7.78 -18.51 3.10
C GLY A 119 -8.56 -17.28 3.58
N GLY A 120 -7.87 -16.29 4.15
CA GLY A 120 -8.47 -15.07 4.69
C GLY A 120 -9.09 -15.22 6.07
N THR A 121 -8.88 -16.34 6.76
CA THR A 121 -9.45 -16.63 8.08
C THR A 121 -8.49 -16.23 9.20
N TRP A 122 -9.01 -15.56 10.23
CA TRP A 122 -8.24 -15.17 11.41
C TRP A 122 -8.05 -16.32 12.38
N ARG A 123 -6.83 -16.48 12.88
CA ARG A 123 -6.47 -17.50 13.87
C ARG A 123 -5.62 -16.88 14.97
N LEU A 124 -5.59 -17.53 16.13
CA LEU A 124 -4.70 -17.14 17.20
C LEU A 124 -3.25 -17.35 16.76
N GLY A 125 -2.46 -16.27 16.81
CA GLY A 125 -1.02 -16.31 16.59
C GLY A 125 -0.25 -16.46 17.89
N ARG A 126 -0.50 -15.53 18.84
CA ARG A 126 0.19 -15.50 20.13
C ARG A 126 -0.61 -14.73 21.18
N ILE A 127 -0.46 -15.11 22.46
CA ILE A 127 -0.91 -14.32 23.60
C ILE A 127 0.31 -13.95 24.45
N GLU A 128 0.41 -12.68 24.83
CA GLU A 128 1.48 -12.08 25.65
C GLU A 128 0.91 -11.44 26.92
#